data_AF-A0A967GQS8-F1
#
_entry.id   AF-A0A967GQS8-F1
#
_cell.length_a   1.000
_cell.length_b   1.000
_cell.length_c   1.000
_cell.angle_alpha   90.00
_cell.angle_beta   90.00
_cell.angle_gamma   90.00
#
_symmetry.space_group_name_H-M   'P 1'
#
loop_
_entity.id
_entity.type
_entity.pdbx_description
1 polymer ?
#
loop_
_entity_poly.entity_id
_entity_poly.type
_entity_poly.pdbx_seq_one_letter_code
_entity_poly.pdbx_strand_id
1 'polypeptide(L)' 'DWVIRAFNEDMPYDEFVRKQIAGDHTHPGLEGSSAVGFLVAGVHNTVVGSSEEMKLLARQDELEEIAGAIGQTFLGLTIN' A
#
# COMPACT_ATOMS: atom_id res chain seq x y z
N ASP A 1 4.29 1.39 17.35
CA ASP A 1 3.11 1.22 16.49
C ASP A 1 2.76 2.58 15.88
N TRP A 2 2.84 2.73 14.56
CA TRP A 2 2.56 4.01 13.89
C TRP A 2 1.05 4.30 13.84
N VAL A 3 0.24 3.28 13.57
CA VAL A 3 -1.23 3.41 13.45
C VAL A 3 -1.85 3.84 14.77
N ILE A 4 -1.46 3.20 15.88
CA ILE A 4 -1.96 3.56 17.21
C ILE A 4 -1.63 5.02 17.54
N ARG A 5 -0.42 5.49 17.21
CA ARG A 5 -0.05 6.89 17.46
C ARG A 5 -0.85 7.86 16.61
N ALA A 6 -1.02 7.57 15.31
CA ALA A 6 -1.80 8.43 14.42
C ALA A 6 -3.24 8.62 14.92
N PHE A 7 -3.87 7.55 15.44
CA PHE A 7 -5.18 7.66 16.08
C PHE A 7 -5.15 8.42 17.41
N ASN A 8 -4.16 8.18 18.28
CA ASN A 8 -4.04 8.87 19.57
C ASN A 8 -3.73 10.37 19.44
N GLU A 9 -3.15 10.79 18.32
CA GLU A 9 -2.84 12.18 18.00
C GLU A 9 -3.98 12.88 17.23
N ASP A 10 -5.13 12.21 17.08
CA ASP A 10 -6.28 12.71 16.31
C ASP A 10 -5.88 13.18 14.90
N MET A 11 -4.98 12.43 14.23
CA MET A 11 -4.52 12.77 12.89
C MET A 11 -5.71 12.91 11.94
N PRO A 12 -5.78 14.02 11.16
CA PRO A 12 -6.81 14.17 10.15
C PRO A 12 -6.85 12.95 9.22
N TYR A 13 -8.05 12.44 8.95
CA TYR A 13 -8.20 11.18 8.20
C TYR A 13 -7.58 11.26 6.79
N ASP A 14 -7.66 12.40 6.12
CA ASP A 14 -7.05 12.58 4.80
C ASP A 14 -5.52 12.54 4.85
N GLU A 15 -4.91 13.03 5.93
CA GLU A 15 -3.47 12.89 6.17
C GLU A 15 -3.10 11.45 6.50
N PHE A 16 -3.89 10.77 7.35
CA PHE A 16 -3.71 9.36 7.66
C PHE A 16 -3.70 8.50 6.39
N VAL A 17 -4.69 8.69 5.51
CA VAL A 17 -4.79 7.95 4.24
C VAL A 17 -3.60 8.27 3.32
N ARG A 18 -3.21 9.54 3.17
CA ARG A 18 -2.03 9.90 2.35
C ARG A 18 -0.75 9.25 2.87
N LYS A 19 -0.55 9.21 4.19
CA LYS A 19 0.63 8.57 4.79
C LYS A 19 0.59 7.04 4.66
N GLN A 20 -0.59 6.42 4.73
CA GLN A 20 -0.74 4.97 4.48
C GLN A 20 -0.42 4.57 3.03
N ILE A 21 -0.68 5.45 2.06
CA ILE A 21 -0.48 5.17 0.63
C ILE A 21 0.90 5.62 0.12
N ALA A 22 1.44 6.73 0.64
CA ALA A 22 2.65 7.36 0.09
C ALA A 22 3.53 8.02 1.17
N GLY A 23 3.47 7.52 2.41
CA GLY A 23 4.22 8.05 3.54
C GLY A 23 5.73 8.03 3.33
N ASP A 24 6.29 6.99 2.74
CA ASP A 24 7.71 6.84 2.44
C ASP A 24 8.23 7.89 1.43
N HIS A 25 7.39 8.27 0.47
CA HIS A 25 7.70 9.31 -0.51
C HIS A 25 7.50 10.73 0.02
N THR A 26 6.42 10.97 0.78
CA THR A 26 6.06 12.31 1.26
C THR A 26 6.75 12.69 2.56
N HIS A 27 7.13 11.71 3.38
CA HIS A 27 7.75 11.88 4.70
C HIS A 27 8.95 10.92 4.86
N PRO A 28 10.08 11.17 4.17
CA PRO A 28 11.20 10.25 4.16
C PRO A 28 11.74 9.93 5.56
N GLY A 29 12.09 8.67 5.79
CA GLY A 29 12.62 8.18 7.06
C GLY A 29 11.70 7.17 7.72
N LEU A 30 12.03 6.79 8.95
CA LEU A 30 11.38 5.68 9.65
C LEU A 30 9.87 5.89 9.83
N GLU A 31 9.42 7.13 10.02
CA GLU A 31 8.00 7.45 10.19
C GLU A 31 7.20 7.17 8.92
N GLY A 32 7.60 7.75 7.78
CA GLY A 32 6.94 7.49 6.50
C GLY A 32 7.02 6.04 6.05
N SER A 33 8.17 5.38 6.22
CA SER A 33 8.31 3.94 5.92
C SER A 33 7.43 3.06 6.83
N SER A 34 7.23 3.46 8.09
CA SER A 34 6.31 2.74 8.98
C SER A 34 4.86 2.96 8.59
N ALA A 35 4.52 4.14 8.05
CA ALA A 35 3.17 4.48 7.64
C ALA A 35 2.69 3.65 6.45
N VAL A 36 3.56 3.36 5.47
CA VAL A 36 3.21 2.54 4.29
C VAL A 36 3.15 1.03 4.55
N GLY A 37 3.22 0.61 5.82
CA GLY A 37 3.13 -0.80 6.20
C GLY A 37 1.86 -1.51 5.71
N PHE A 38 0.77 -0.76 5.49
CA PHE A 38 -0.45 -1.28 4.86
C PHE A 38 -0.20 -1.90 3.48
N LEU A 39 0.68 -1.30 2.66
CA LEU A 39 0.99 -1.78 1.31
C LEU A 39 1.92 -3.00 1.30
N VAL A 40 2.63 -3.24 2.41
CA VAL A 40 3.55 -4.39 2.55
C VAL A 40 2.79 -5.71 2.69
N ALA A 41 1.50 -5.67 3.07
CA ALA A 41 0.67 -6.87 3.21
C ALA A 41 0.16 -7.43 1.87
N GLY A 42 0.40 -6.75 0.74
CA GLY A 42 0.07 -7.28 -0.59
C GLY A 42 0.93 -8.48 -1.00
N VAL A 43 0.47 -9.25 -1.97
CA VAL A 43 1.21 -10.39 -2.54
C VAL A 43 2.41 -9.82 -3.29
N HIS A 44 3.59 -9.91 -2.69
CA HIS A 44 4.83 -9.79 -3.46
C HIS A 44 5.23 -11.18 -3.95
N ASN A 45 5.06 -11.43 -5.25
CA ASN A 45 5.37 -12.74 -5.80
C ASN A 45 6.85 -12.81 -6.20
N THR A 46 7.64 -13.54 -5.42
CA THR A 46 9.07 -13.76 -5.71
C THR A 46 9.31 -14.95 -6.65
N VAL A 47 8.30 -15.77 -6.92
CA VAL A 47 8.38 -16.95 -7.80
C VAL A 47 7.72 -16.62 -9.13
N VAL A 48 8.48 -15.91 -9.96
CA VAL A 48 8.04 -15.47 -11.27
C VAL A 48 8.67 -16.33 -12.36
N GLY A 49 7.91 -16.61 -13.42
CA GLY A 49 8.43 -17.33 -14.58
C GLY A 49 9.62 -16.62 -15.22
N SER A 50 10.47 -17.38 -15.93
CA SER A 50 11.71 -16.85 -16.51
C SER A 50 11.51 -15.95 -17.72
N SER A 51 10.35 -16.02 -18.38
CA SER A 51 10.02 -15.17 -19.54
C SER A 51 9.61 -13.76 -19.11
N GLU A 52 9.88 -12.78 -19.97
CA GLU A 52 9.49 -11.39 -19.75
C GLU A 52 7.96 -11.23 -19.62
N GLU A 53 7.21 -11.95 -20.46
CA GLU A 53 5.75 -11.95 -20.42
C GLU A 53 5.20 -12.40 -19.05
N MET A 54 5.76 -13.45 -18.46
CA MET A 54 5.34 -13.92 -17.13
C MET A 54 5.66 -12.91 -16.03
N LYS A 55 6.77 -12.18 -16.14
CA LYS A 55 7.11 -11.10 -15.19
C LYS A 55 6.16 -9.92 -15.30
N LEU A 56 5.80 -9.54 -16.51
CA LEU A 56 4.83 -8.46 -16.75
C LEU A 56 3.45 -8.85 -16.21
N LEU A 57 2.98 -10.07 -16.46
CA LEU A 57 1.72 -10.57 -15.91
C LEU A 57 1.73 -10.55 -14.37
N ALA A 58 2.76 -11.11 -13.74
CA ALA A 58 2.86 -11.09 -12.28
C ALA A 58 2.88 -9.65 -11.74
N ARG A 59 3.56 -8.72 -12.42
CA ARG A 59 3.56 -7.31 -12.03
C ARG A 59 2.17 -6.67 -12.15
N GLN A 60 1.40 -7.03 -13.17
CA GLN A 60 0.01 -6.56 -13.31
C GLN A 60 -0.85 -7.10 -12.16
N ASP A 61 -0.73 -8.38 -11.82
CA ASP A 61 -1.49 -9.00 -10.71
C ASP A 61 -1.18 -8.31 -9.38
N GLU A 62 0.10 -8.01 -9.09
CA GLU A 62 0.51 -7.25 -7.90
C GLU A 62 -0.13 -5.85 -7.86
N LEU A 63 -0.16 -5.16 -9.00
CA LEU A 63 -0.74 -3.83 -9.10
C LEU A 63 -2.26 -3.84 -8.96
N GLU A 64 -2.93 -4.86 -9.51
CA GLU A 64 -4.36 -5.07 -9.36
C GLU A 64 -4.73 -5.28 -7.89
N GLU A 65 -3.97 -6.10 -7.17
CA GLU A 65 -4.22 -6.37 -5.76
C GLU A 65 -4.02 -5.12 -4.89
N ILE A 66 -2.95 -4.34 -5.14
CA ILE A 66 -2.73 -3.05 -4.47
C ILE A 66 -3.90 -2.09 -4.75
N ALA A 67 -4.32 -1.98 -6.01
CA ALA A 67 -5.44 -1.11 -6.39
C ALA A 67 -6.76 -1.55 -5.74
N GLY A 68 -7.03 -2.86 -5.72
CA GLY A 68 -8.18 -3.47 -5.06
C GLY A 68 -8.20 -3.21 -3.56
N ALA A 69 -7.07 -3.44 -2.87
CA ALA A 69 -6.94 -3.21 -1.43
C ALA A 69 -7.18 -1.74 -1.04
N ILE A 70 -6.58 -0.79 -1.78
CA ILE A 70 -6.77 0.65 -1.58
C ILE A 70 -8.23 1.03 -1.87
N GLY A 71 -8.78 0.57 -2.99
CA GLY A 71 -10.15 0.86 -3.41
C GLY A 71 -11.18 0.38 -2.39
N GLN A 72 -11.04 -0.85 -1.90
CA GLN A 72 -11.96 -1.42 -0.91
C GLN A 72 -11.82 -0.74 0.45
N THR A 73 -10.59 -0.51 0.91
CA THR A 73 -10.32 -0.01 2.28
C THR A 73 -10.67 1.47 2.43
N PHE A 74 -10.27 2.31 1.48
CA PHE A 74 -10.37 3.77 1.61
C PHE A 74 -11.49 4.40 0.79
N LEU A 75 -11.90 3.76 -0.31
CA LEU A 75 -12.93 4.30 -1.20
C LEU A 75 -14.27 3.54 -1.11
N GLY A 76 -14.28 2.35 -0.49
CA GLY A 76 -15.45 1.47 -0.46
C GLY A 76 -15.86 0.96 -1.84
N LEU A 77 -14.90 0.87 -2.77
CA LEU A 77 -15.11 0.47 -4.16
C LEU A 77 -14.51 -0.92 -4.41
N THR A 78 -15.18 -1.72 -5.24
CA THR A 78 -14.58 -2.91 -5.83
C THR A 78 -13.84 -2.50 -7.10
N ILE A 79 -12.58 -2.89 -7.20
CA ILE A 79 -11.72 -2.72 -8.39
C ILE A 79 -11.18 -4.10 -8.71
N ASN A 80 -11.38 -4.53 -9.96
CA ASN A 80 -11.10 -5.87 -10.50
C ASN A 80 -11.02 -5.82 -12.02
#